data_AF-A0A838JDL6-F1
#
_entry.id   AF-A0A838JDL6-F1
#
_cell.length_a   1.000
_cell.length_b   1.000
_cell.length_c   1.000
_cell.angle_alpha   90.00
_cell.angle_beta   90.00
_cell.angle_gamma   90.00
#
_symmetry.space_group_name_H-M   'P 1'
#
loop_
_entity.id
_entity.type
_entity.pdbx_description
1 polymer ?
#
loop_
_entity_poly.entity_id
_entity_poly.type
_entity_poly.pdbx_seq_one_letter_code
_entity_poly.pdbx_strand_id
1 'polypeptide(L)'
;MAIINGRRIQVPPAGITGHDLIQQVNPAPGRRPVIQQGAAFQSVRSDYTYTRDELFDKHGHPVKITTIPDRTKGMVTYGGSRTDLSKQIITEQVYDIAEKLFKKGVSFDETHADWMIANDYVLPPLWHSVARTTDLLIVFPTEYPELPPVGFYLKEAIPLSVNGHLYQRAYHDACSDPLTQGWKWYCVYINPGSWQPAPVRFSGDWRKGDSLWTYFTLISEVLSGTDE
;
A
#
# COMPACT_ATOMS: atom_id res chain seq x y z
N MET A 1 -15.92 20.78 -3.09
CA MET A 1 -15.27 20.13 -4.25
C MET A 1 -14.27 19.09 -3.76
N ALA A 2 -14.30 17.83 -4.22
CA ALA A 2 -13.36 16.72 -3.93
C ALA A 2 -12.10 16.79 -4.83
N ILE A 3 -11.02 16.04 -4.56
CA ILE A 3 -9.85 15.92 -5.46
C ILE A 3 -9.75 14.48 -6.00
N ILE A 4 -9.85 14.34 -7.32
CA ILE A 4 -9.72 13.07 -8.04
C ILE A 4 -8.51 13.15 -8.98
N ASN A 5 -7.51 12.27 -8.81
CA ASN A 5 -6.28 12.27 -9.61
C ASN A 5 -5.62 13.67 -9.72
N GLY A 6 -5.66 14.46 -8.64
CA GLY A 6 -5.13 15.83 -8.61
C GLY A 6 -6.04 16.91 -9.21
N ARG A 7 -7.25 16.57 -9.69
CA ARG A 7 -8.24 17.51 -10.24
C ARG A 7 -9.38 17.75 -9.26
N ARG A 8 -9.84 19.01 -9.14
CA ARG A 8 -10.98 19.36 -8.27
C ARG A 8 -12.31 19.05 -8.97
N ILE A 9 -13.21 18.37 -8.27
CA ILE A 9 -14.50 17.90 -8.78
C ILE A 9 -15.64 18.39 -7.88
N GLN A 10 -16.75 18.83 -8.45
CA GLN A 10 -17.93 19.21 -7.69
C GLN A 10 -18.68 17.98 -7.17
N VAL A 11 -18.97 17.98 -5.86
CA VAL A 11 -19.80 16.96 -5.22
C VAL A 11 -21.19 17.58 -5.04
N PRO A 12 -22.26 17.01 -5.61
CA PRO A 12 -23.62 17.49 -5.42
C PRO A 12 -24.03 17.49 -3.95
N PRO A 13 -25.00 18.35 -3.54
CA PRO A 13 -25.50 18.36 -2.15
C PRO A 13 -26.06 17.01 -1.68
N ALA A 14 -26.62 16.23 -2.59
CA ALA A 14 -27.14 14.89 -2.30
C ALA A 14 -26.06 13.80 -2.19
N GLY A 15 -24.77 14.17 -2.31
CA GLY A 15 -23.66 13.24 -2.43
C GLY A 15 -23.36 12.86 -3.88
N ILE A 16 -22.42 11.95 -4.06
CA ILE A 16 -22.03 11.39 -5.35
C ILE A 16 -21.96 9.87 -5.24
N THR A 17 -22.50 9.16 -6.22
CA THR A 17 -22.45 7.69 -6.20
C THR A 17 -21.03 7.20 -6.42
N GLY A 18 -20.67 6.07 -5.84
CA GLY A 18 -19.37 5.45 -6.07
C GLY A 18 -19.19 5.03 -7.52
N HIS A 19 -20.27 4.63 -8.21
CA HIS A 19 -20.26 4.43 -9.66
C HIS A 19 -19.80 5.68 -10.42
N ASP A 20 -20.36 6.86 -10.11
CA ASP A 20 -19.95 8.12 -10.75
C ASP A 20 -18.52 8.52 -10.38
N LEU A 21 -18.09 8.27 -9.14
CA LEU A 21 -16.70 8.44 -8.73
C LEU A 21 -15.75 7.55 -9.54
N ILE A 22 -16.08 6.27 -9.70
CA ILE A 22 -15.28 5.31 -10.50
C ILE A 22 -15.19 5.79 -11.96
N GLN A 23 -16.31 6.21 -12.56
CA GLN A 23 -16.31 6.73 -13.93
C GLN A 23 -15.45 7.99 -14.09
N GLN A 24 -15.47 8.89 -13.11
CA GLN A 24 -14.68 10.13 -13.16
C GLN A 24 -13.20 9.89 -12.88
N VAL A 25 -12.87 8.91 -12.03
CA VAL A 25 -11.49 8.46 -11.83
C VAL A 25 -10.94 7.79 -13.09
N ASN A 26 -11.80 7.03 -13.79
CA ASN A 26 -11.48 6.24 -14.98
C ASN A 26 -10.22 5.37 -14.77
N PRO A 27 -10.26 4.39 -13.85
CA PRO A 27 -9.10 3.56 -13.54
C PRO A 27 -8.66 2.75 -14.76
N ALA A 28 -7.34 2.60 -14.94
CA ALA A 28 -6.79 1.69 -15.94
C ALA A 28 -7.23 0.23 -15.66
N PRO A 29 -7.26 -0.65 -16.66
CA PRO A 29 -7.61 -2.06 -16.47
C PRO A 29 -6.81 -2.70 -15.32
N GLY A 30 -7.52 -3.43 -14.45
CA GLY A 30 -6.93 -4.07 -13.26
C GLY A 30 -6.59 -3.10 -12.12
N ARG A 31 -7.08 -1.87 -12.13
CA ARG A 31 -6.97 -0.94 -11.00
C ARG A 31 -8.34 -0.62 -10.43
N ARG A 32 -8.39 -0.40 -9.12
CA ARG A 32 -9.57 0.13 -8.43
C ARG A 32 -9.31 1.50 -7.81
N PRO A 33 -10.32 2.36 -7.74
CA PRO A 33 -10.22 3.62 -7.02
C PRO A 33 -10.30 3.43 -5.51
N VAL A 34 -9.53 4.24 -4.78
CA VAL A 34 -9.52 4.33 -3.31
C VAL A 34 -9.60 5.77 -2.85
N ILE A 35 -10.18 5.97 -1.67
CA ILE A 35 -10.31 7.25 -0.98
C ILE A 35 -9.33 7.28 0.19
N GLN A 36 -8.54 8.34 0.29
CA GLN A 36 -7.64 8.58 1.42
C GLN A 36 -8.36 9.36 2.54
N GLN A 37 -8.50 8.76 3.72
CA GLN A 37 -9.01 9.41 4.92
C GLN A 37 -7.91 9.45 5.99
N GLY A 38 -7.22 10.58 6.07
CA GLY A 38 -6.03 10.72 6.93
C GLY A 38 -4.90 9.79 6.45
N ALA A 39 -4.51 8.84 7.31
CA ALA A 39 -3.50 7.82 7.00
C ALA A 39 -4.09 6.52 6.42
N ALA A 40 -5.41 6.35 6.49
CA ALA A 40 -6.12 5.16 6.00
C ALA A 40 -6.57 5.34 4.55
N PHE A 41 -6.71 4.22 3.85
CA PHE A 41 -7.30 4.16 2.51
C PHE A 41 -8.46 3.17 2.49
N GLN A 42 -9.49 3.46 1.72
CA GLN A 42 -10.67 2.60 1.58
C GLN A 42 -11.05 2.49 0.10
N SER A 43 -11.41 1.29 -0.34
CA SER A 43 -11.89 1.04 -1.70
C SER A 43 -13.20 1.79 -1.96
N VAL A 44 -13.32 2.41 -3.15
CA VAL A 44 -14.56 3.06 -3.57
C VAL A 44 -15.57 1.97 -3.94
N ARG A 45 -16.69 1.95 -3.23
CA ARG A 45 -17.80 1.03 -3.44
C ARG A 45 -18.76 1.57 -4.49
N SER A 46 -18.95 0.83 -5.59
CA SER A 46 -19.82 1.28 -6.69
C SER A 46 -21.29 1.46 -6.29
N ASP A 47 -21.75 0.70 -5.30
CA ASP A 47 -23.13 0.64 -4.80
C ASP A 47 -23.43 1.65 -3.68
N TYR A 48 -22.46 2.45 -3.27
CA TYR A 48 -22.58 3.38 -2.15
C TYR A 48 -22.67 4.84 -2.62
N THR A 49 -23.43 5.67 -1.89
CA THR A 49 -23.46 7.13 -2.13
C THR A 49 -22.61 7.83 -1.08
N TYR A 50 -21.51 8.42 -1.53
CA TYR A 50 -20.59 9.15 -0.67
C TYR A 50 -21.12 10.55 -0.40
N THR A 51 -21.27 10.87 0.88
CA THR A 51 -21.73 12.18 1.36
C THR A 51 -20.59 13.19 1.35
N ARG A 52 -20.94 14.46 1.58
CA ARG A 52 -19.95 15.52 1.74
C ARG A 52 -19.06 15.31 2.97
N ASP A 53 -19.55 14.68 4.03
CA ASP A 53 -18.71 14.52 5.23
C ASP A 53 -17.67 13.39 5.07
N GLU A 54 -17.87 12.50 4.10
CA GLU A 54 -16.94 11.39 3.80
C GLU A 54 -15.87 11.77 2.75
N LEU A 55 -16.15 12.80 1.95
CA LEU A 55 -15.26 13.29 0.88
C LEU A 55 -14.46 14.53 1.28
N PHE A 56 -14.62 14.98 2.52
CA PHE A 56 -13.93 16.13 3.07
C PHE A 56 -13.41 15.77 4.46
N ASP A 57 -12.20 16.19 4.78
CA ASP A 57 -11.65 16.03 6.11
C ASP A 57 -12.37 16.96 7.11
N LYS A 58 -12.05 16.80 8.40
CA LYS A 58 -12.58 17.62 9.50
C LYS A 58 -12.31 19.13 9.36
N HIS A 59 -11.41 19.54 8.46
CA HIS A 59 -11.08 20.93 8.16
C HIS A 59 -11.78 21.44 6.89
N GLY A 60 -12.62 20.62 6.26
CA GLY A 60 -13.32 20.94 5.02
C GLY A 60 -12.43 20.86 3.78
N HIS A 61 -11.24 20.24 3.88
CA HIS A 61 -10.41 19.97 2.70
C HIS A 61 -10.87 18.69 2.00
N PRO A 62 -10.84 18.66 0.67
CA PRO A 62 -11.15 17.44 -0.06
C PRO A 62 -10.20 16.29 0.26
N VAL A 63 -10.77 15.10 0.43
CA VAL A 63 -10.00 13.85 0.46
C VAL A 63 -9.39 13.58 -0.93
N LYS A 64 -8.26 12.87 -0.94
CA LYS A 64 -7.62 12.43 -2.18
C LYS A 64 -8.27 11.12 -2.64
N ILE A 65 -8.75 11.10 -3.88
CA ILE A 65 -9.17 9.88 -4.57
C ILE A 65 -8.12 9.54 -5.63
N THR A 66 -7.59 8.32 -5.57
CA THR A 66 -6.54 7.80 -6.46
C THR A 66 -6.87 6.37 -6.87
N THR A 67 -6.06 5.76 -7.74
CA THR A 67 -6.19 4.35 -8.09
C THR A 67 -5.04 3.51 -7.56
N ILE A 68 -5.35 2.28 -7.18
CA ILE A 68 -4.39 1.24 -6.81
C ILE A 68 -4.62 0.00 -7.68
N PRO A 69 -3.60 -0.86 -7.86
CA PRO A 69 -3.78 -2.16 -8.49
C PRO A 69 -4.81 -3.06 -7.76
N ASP A 70 -5.56 -3.88 -8.50
CA ASP A 70 -6.41 -4.96 -7.97
C ASP A 70 -5.58 -6.16 -7.47
N ARG A 71 -6.16 -7.20 -6.83
CA ARG A 71 -5.42 -8.31 -6.15
C ARG A 71 -5.60 -9.73 -6.80
N THR A 72 -4.63 -10.33 -7.53
CA THR A 72 -4.59 -11.76 -8.02
C THR A 72 -3.22 -12.35 -8.48
N LYS A 73 -2.84 -13.56 -8.02
CA LYS A 73 -1.58 -14.37 -8.12
C LYS A 73 -0.47 -14.07 -9.18
N GLY A 74 0.81 -14.23 -8.79
CA GLY A 74 2.02 -14.04 -9.61
C GLY A 74 3.27 -14.71 -8.98
N MET A 75 4.32 -14.97 -9.77
CA MET A 75 5.56 -15.67 -9.36
C MET A 75 6.71 -14.68 -9.14
N VAL A 76 7.38 -14.72 -7.99
CA VAL A 76 8.54 -13.88 -7.63
C VAL A 76 9.67 -14.72 -7.00
N THR A 77 10.90 -14.21 -6.97
CA THR A 77 12.03 -14.86 -6.29
C THR A 77 12.64 -13.97 -5.20
N TYR A 78 13.41 -14.55 -4.26
CA TYR A 78 14.09 -13.85 -3.18
C TYR A 78 15.55 -14.29 -3.04
N GLY A 79 16.42 -13.38 -2.58
CA GLY A 79 17.84 -13.67 -2.33
C GLY A 79 18.70 -13.84 -3.59
N GLY A 80 18.18 -13.47 -4.77
CA GLY A 80 18.95 -13.46 -6.01
C GLY A 80 19.82 -12.21 -6.16
N SER A 81 20.71 -12.21 -7.15
CA SER A 81 21.54 -11.05 -7.47
C SER A 81 20.71 -9.90 -8.02
N ARG A 82 20.79 -8.74 -7.36
CA ARG A 82 20.10 -7.52 -7.74
C ARG A 82 21.01 -6.57 -8.52
N THR A 83 20.47 -5.88 -9.52
CA THR A 83 21.23 -4.87 -10.27
C THR A 83 21.46 -3.62 -9.44
N ASP A 84 22.54 -2.87 -9.72
CA ASP A 84 22.83 -1.61 -9.04
C ASP A 84 21.70 -0.58 -9.20
N LEU A 85 21.06 -0.57 -10.38
CA LEU A 85 19.90 0.29 -10.64
C LEU A 85 18.72 -0.06 -9.72
N SER A 86 18.41 -1.35 -9.58
CA SER A 86 17.32 -1.80 -8.69
C SER A 86 17.62 -1.43 -7.23
N LYS A 87 18.86 -1.68 -6.76
CA LYS A 87 19.30 -1.26 -5.42
C LYS A 87 19.15 0.25 -5.22
N GLN A 88 19.63 1.06 -6.17
CA GLN A 88 19.51 2.51 -6.09
C GLN A 88 18.04 2.95 -6.01
N ILE A 89 17.16 2.39 -6.84
CA ILE A 89 15.74 2.72 -6.82
C ILE A 89 15.11 2.37 -5.47
N ILE A 90 15.38 1.19 -4.92
CA ILE A 90 14.87 0.80 -3.60
C ILE A 90 15.37 1.77 -2.54
N THR A 91 16.67 2.04 -2.48
CA THR A 91 17.27 2.95 -1.52
C THR A 91 16.66 4.35 -1.59
N GLU A 92 16.51 4.92 -2.80
CA GLU A 92 15.86 6.22 -2.99
C GLU A 92 14.41 6.22 -2.48
N GLN A 93 13.67 5.16 -2.76
CA GLN A 93 12.28 5.03 -2.30
C GLN A 93 12.18 4.88 -0.79
N VAL A 94 13.03 4.04 -0.18
CA VAL A 94 13.08 3.80 1.26
C VAL A 94 13.39 5.09 2.02
N TYR A 95 14.37 5.86 1.56
CA TYR A 95 14.67 7.16 2.18
C TYR A 95 13.54 8.17 1.99
N ASP A 96 12.92 8.21 0.82
CA ASP A 96 11.80 9.14 0.55
C ASP A 96 10.58 8.84 1.43
N ILE A 97 10.22 7.57 1.63
CA ILE A 97 9.12 7.19 2.54
C ILE A 97 9.49 7.39 4.02
N ALA A 98 10.75 7.13 4.41
CA ALA A 98 11.19 7.35 5.79
C ALA A 98 11.06 8.83 6.16
N GLU A 99 11.53 9.72 5.28
CA GLU A 99 11.46 11.16 5.48
C GLU A 99 10.02 11.69 5.43
N LYS A 100 9.22 11.29 4.43
CA LYS A 100 7.96 11.98 4.11
C LYS A 100 6.71 11.26 4.59
N LEU A 101 6.69 9.93 4.54
CA LEU A 101 5.53 9.13 4.95
C LEU A 101 5.58 8.85 6.45
N PHE A 102 6.67 8.27 6.94
CA PHE A 102 6.81 7.90 8.35
C PHE A 102 7.33 9.04 9.22
N LYS A 103 8.08 9.97 8.63
CA LYS A 103 8.71 11.11 9.31
C LYS A 103 9.61 10.67 10.48
N LYS A 104 10.24 9.50 10.32
CA LYS A 104 11.14 8.86 11.28
C LYS A 104 12.03 7.85 10.57
N GLY A 105 13.06 7.38 11.27
CA GLY A 105 13.95 6.33 10.77
C GLY A 105 13.20 5.03 10.47
N VAL A 106 13.74 4.29 9.51
CA VAL A 106 13.36 2.91 9.16
C VAL A 106 14.61 2.04 9.27
N SER A 107 14.45 0.75 9.54
CA SER A 107 15.55 -0.20 9.42
C SER A 107 15.59 -0.72 7.98
N PHE A 108 16.74 -0.70 7.33
CA PHE A 108 16.86 -1.05 5.92
C PHE A 108 18.17 -1.79 5.66
N ASP A 109 18.12 -2.80 4.80
CA ASP A 109 19.32 -3.45 4.29
C ASP A 109 19.98 -2.58 3.20
N GLU A 110 20.85 -1.68 3.62
CA GLU A 110 21.61 -0.80 2.71
C GLU A 110 22.59 -1.56 1.80
N THR A 111 22.91 -2.83 2.11
CA THR A 111 23.92 -3.60 1.36
C THR A 111 23.32 -4.31 0.15
N HIS A 112 22.20 -5.02 0.34
CA HIS A 112 21.56 -5.80 -0.73
C HIS A 112 20.20 -5.26 -1.16
N ALA A 113 19.61 -4.35 -0.38
CA ALA A 113 18.28 -3.79 -0.59
C ALA A 113 17.18 -4.89 -0.60
N ASP A 114 17.34 -5.93 0.21
CA ASP A 114 16.44 -7.08 0.21
C ASP A 114 15.23 -6.90 1.13
N TRP A 115 15.30 -6.02 2.12
CA TRP A 115 14.19 -5.79 3.03
C TRP A 115 14.23 -4.40 3.66
N MET A 116 13.07 -3.96 4.14
CA MET A 116 12.94 -2.79 5.01
C MET A 116 11.96 -3.06 6.16
N ILE A 117 12.13 -2.37 7.27
CA ILE A 117 11.21 -2.36 8.41
C ILE A 117 10.79 -0.92 8.69
N ALA A 118 9.50 -0.66 8.54
CA ALA A 118 8.88 0.54 9.08
C ALA A 118 8.67 0.36 10.59
N ASN A 119 9.60 0.92 11.38
CA ASN A 119 9.57 0.79 12.84
C ASN A 119 8.39 1.56 13.44
N ASP A 120 7.74 0.98 14.46
CA ASP A 120 6.56 1.56 15.11
C ASP A 120 5.48 2.04 14.11
N TYR A 121 5.22 1.28 13.05
CA TYR A 121 4.18 1.57 12.08
C TYR A 121 2.83 1.75 12.79
N VAL A 122 2.15 2.87 12.55
CA VAL A 122 0.89 3.22 13.20
C VAL A 122 -0.24 2.42 12.56
N LEU A 123 -0.89 1.57 13.34
CA LEU A 123 -1.99 0.75 12.87
C LEU A 123 -3.29 1.58 12.76
N PRO A 124 -4.21 1.22 11.84
CA PRO A 124 -5.52 1.85 11.76
C PRO A 124 -6.36 1.69 13.04
N PRO A 125 -7.35 2.56 13.30
CA PRO A 125 -8.15 2.54 14.53
C PRO A 125 -8.78 1.18 14.89
N LEU A 126 -9.16 0.39 13.89
CA LEU A 126 -9.70 -0.97 14.07
C LEU A 126 -8.78 -1.90 14.88
N TRP A 127 -7.47 -1.65 14.84
CA TRP A 127 -6.46 -2.45 15.53
C TRP A 127 -6.15 -1.95 16.93
N HIS A 128 -6.62 -0.75 17.33
CA HIS A 128 -6.18 -0.09 18.57
C HIS A 128 -6.62 -0.80 19.85
N SER A 129 -7.59 -1.72 19.78
CA SER A 129 -7.94 -2.65 20.87
C SER A 129 -6.86 -3.71 21.12
N VAL A 130 -6.00 -3.96 20.13
CA VAL A 130 -4.93 -4.96 20.16
C VAL A 130 -3.56 -4.29 20.26
N ALA A 131 -3.25 -3.36 19.35
CA ALA A 131 -2.02 -2.58 19.34
C ALA A 131 -2.21 -1.26 18.58
N ARG A 132 -1.52 -0.20 19.02
CA ARG A 132 -1.51 1.10 18.32
C ARG A 132 -0.39 1.20 17.29
N THR A 133 0.73 0.57 17.57
CA THR A 133 1.90 0.51 16.70
C THR A 133 2.49 -0.89 16.67
N THR A 134 3.23 -1.21 15.62
CA THR A 134 4.01 -2.45 15.49
C THR A 134 5.10 -2.26 14.45
N ASP A 135 6.13 -3.09 14.46
CA ASP A 135 7.05 -3.13 13.33
C ASP A 135 6.37 -3.78 12.11
N LEU A 136 6.58 -3.18 10.94
CA LEU A 136 6.10 -3.70 9.66
C LEU A 136 7.28 -3.96 8.74
N LEU A 137 7.47 -5.22 8.35
CA LEU A 137 8.52 -5.69 7.45
C LEU A 137 7.98 -5.84 6.02
N ILE A 138 8.75 -5.36 5.05
CA ILE A 138 8.62 -5.68 3.63
C ILE A 138 9.88 -6.41 3.20
N VAL A 139 9.71 -7.54 2.53
CA VAL A 139 10.80 -8.24 1.82
C VAL A 139 10.65 -7.95 0.34
N PHE A 140 11.69 -7.41 -0.28
CA PHE A 140 11.70 -7.05 -1.69
C PHE A 140 12.05 -8.27 -2.55
N PRO A 141 11.19 -8.67 -3.51
CA PRO A 141 11.54 -9.71 -4.46
C PRO A 141 12.73 -9.26 -5.31
N THR A 142 13.53 -10.18 -5.81
CA THR A 142 14.73 -9.89 -6.63
C THR A 142 14.36 -9.01 -7.83
N GLU A 143 13.17 -9.19 -8.38
CA GLU A 143 12.64 -8.50 -9.55
C GLU A 143 12.12 -7.08 -9.25
N TYR A 144 12.06 -6.64 -8.00
CA TYR A 144 11.64 -5.27 -7.67
C TYR A 144 12.58 -4.24 -8.34
N PRO A 145 12.08 -3.12 -8.93
CA PRO A 145 10.70 -2.62 -8.91
C PRO A 145 9.79 -3.15 -10.03
N GLU A 146 10.27 -4.03 -10.91
CA GLU A 146 9.47 -4.56 -12.02
C GLU A 146 8.25 -5.35 -11.50
N LEU A 147 8.45 -6.15 -10.47
CA LEU A 147 7.38 -6.83 -9.72
C LEU A 147 7.25 -6.24 -8.30
N PRO A 148 6.02 -6.11 -7.77
CA PRO A 148 5.82 -5.60 -6.42
C PRO A 148 6.16 -6.65 -5.34
N PRO A 149 6.35 -6.22 -4.08
CA PRO A 149 6.44 -7.15 -2.96
C PRO A 149 5.18 -8.01 -2.79
N VAL A 150 5.35 -9.20 -2.21
CA VAL A 150 4.24 -10.15 -1.98
C VAL A 150 3.88 -10.19 -0.50
N GLY A 151 2.83 -9.46 -0.17
CA GLY A 151 2.41 -9.20 1.19
C GLY A 151 3.45 -8.43 2.01
N PHE A 152 3.13 -8.33 3.30
CA PHE A 152 3.99 -7.72 4.30
C PHE A 152 3.93 -8.56 5.58
N TYR A 153 4.77 -8.22 6.55
CA TYR A 153 4.81 -8.96 7.80
C TYR A 153 4.69 -8.02 8.99
N LEU A 154 3.94 -8.44 10.00
CA LEU A 154 3.86 -7.77 11.30
C LEU A 154 4.43 -8.69 12.39
N LYS A 155 4.88 -8.13 13.51
CA LYS A 155 5.38 -8.92 14.64
C LYS A 155 4.30 -9.86 15.22
N GLU A 156 4.73 -11.07 15.58
CA GLU A 156 3.88 -12.13 16.14
C GLU A 156 3.14 -11.74 17.42
N ALA A 157 3.70 -10.80 18.19
CA ALA A 157 3.11 -10.27 19.41
C ALA A 157 1.70 -9.67 19.21
N ILE A 158 1.26 -9.43 17.97
CA ILE A 158 -0.14 -9.15 17.66
C ILE A 158 -0.92 -10.49 17.68
N PRO A 159 -1.76 -10.74 18.71
CA PRO A 159 -2.35 -12.04 18.99
C PRO A 159 -3.39 -12.48 17.94
N LEU A 160 -4.11 -11.54 17.33
CA LEU A 160 -5.20 -11.80 16.40
C LEU A 160 -5.19 -10.75 15.29
N SER A 161 -5.39 -11.19 14.03
CA SER A 161 -5.76 -10.25 12.98
C SER A 161 -7.22 -9.88 13.15
N VAL A 162 -7.52 -8.59 13.15
CA VAL A 162 -8.88 -8.07 13.29
C VAL A 162 -9.73 -8.34 12.03
N ASN A 163 -9.09 -8.67 10.91
CA ASN A 163 -9.72 -8.81 9.58
C ASN A 163 -9.45 -10.17 8.91
N GLY A 164 -9.23 -11.25 9.67
CA GLY A 164 -9.11 -12.60 9.09
C GLY A 164 -7.88 -12.88 8.19
N HIS A 165 -7.15 -11.87 7.71
CA HIS A 165 -6.00 -12.01 6.80
C HIS A 165 -4.69 -12.44 7.49
N LEU A 166 -4.79 -13.20 8.58
CA LEU A 166 -3.63 -13.79 9.25
C LEU A 166 -3.35 -15.18 8.70
N TYR A 167 -2.14 -15.39 8.21
CA TYR A 167 -1.70 -16.70 7.77
C TYR A 167 -0.49 -17.13 8.61
N GLN A 168 -0.57 -18.30 9.25
CA GLN A 168 0.58 -18.93 9.92
C GLN A 168 1.66 -19.44 8.93
N ARG A 169 1.46 -19.17 7.64
CA ARG A 169 2.32 -19.59 6.53
C ARG A 169 2.37 -18.48 5.49
N ALA A 170 3.46 -18.42 4.75
CA ALA A 170 3.60 -17.54 3.60
C ALA A 170 2.88 -18.22 2.42
N TYR A 171 2.08 -17.46 1.68
CA TYR A 171 1.40 -17.93 0.47
C TYR A 171 1.86 -17.09 -0.74
N HIS A 172 1.51 -17.56 -1.94
CA HIS A 172 1.77 -16.86 -3.20
C HIS A 172 3.25 -16.57 -3.45
N ASP A 173 4.10 -17.55 -3.12
CA ASP A 173 5.56 -17.43 -3.21
C ASP A 173 6.16 -16.34 -2.32
N ALA A 174 5.41 -15.78 -1.35
CA ALA A 174 5.99 -14.87 -0.37
C ALA A 174 7.13 -15.52 0.42
N CYS A 175 8.12 -14.71 0.81
CA CYS A 175 9.28 -15.18 1.56
C CYS A 175 8.86 -15.82 2.90
N SER A 176 9.23 -17.08 3.14
CA SER A 176 8.89 -17.77 4.38
C SER A 176 9.89 -17.51 5.52
N ASP A 177 11.10 -17.02 5.22
CA ASP A 177 12.17 -16.82 6.20
C ASP A 177 11.75 -15.96 7.41
N PRO A 178 11.01 -14.83 7.25
CA PRO A 178 10.57 -14.03 8.39
C PRO A 178 9.70 -14.79 9.38
N LEU A 179 8.97 -15.82 8.94
CA LEU A 179 8.07 -16.58 9.83
C LEU A 179 8.84 -17.29 10.95
N THR A 180 10.07 -17.72 10.67
CA THR A 180 10.94 -18.34 11.67
C THR A 180 11.53 -17.35 12.69
N GLN A 181 11.35 -16.05 12.44
CA GLN A 181 11.93 -14.95 13.23
C GLN A 181 10.86 -14.15 13.99
N GLY A 182 9.69 -14.76 14.22
CA GLY A 182 8.59 -14.13 14.98
C GLY A 182 7.82 -13.08 14.18
N TRP A 183 7.77 -13.21 12.85
CA TRP A 183 6.91 -12.41 11.98
C TRP A 183 5.71 -13.22 11.50
N LYS A 184 4.58 -12.55 11.28
CA LYS A 184 3.38 -13.13 10.68
C LYS A 184 3.11 -12.45 9.35
N TRP A 185 2.84 -13.26 8.32
CA TRP A 185 2.59 -12.75 6.97
C TRP A 185 1.13 -12.32 6.80
N TYR A 186 0.96 -11.18 6.14
CA TYR A 186 -0.32 -10.57 5.78
C TYR A 186 -0.39 -10.39 4.27
N CYS A 187 -1.49 -10.85 3.69
CA CYS A 187 -1.66 -10.84 2.24
C CYS A 187 -1.93 -9.43 1.72
N VAL A 188 -0.98 -8.91 0.93
CA VAL A 188 -1.15 -7.74 0.06
C VAL A 188 -0.63 -8.13 -1.29
N TYR A 189 -1.57 -8.32 -2.18
CA TYR A 189 -1.30 -8.99 -3.43
C TYR A 189 -1.79 -8.08 -4.57
N ILE A 190 -1.07 -8.02 -5.70
CA ILE A 190 -1.34 -7.11 -6.83
C ILE A 190 -1.48 -7.89 -8.16
N ASN A 191 -2.61 -7.73 -8.85
CA ASN A 191 -2.97 -8.32 -10.14
C ASN A 191 -1.81 -8.19 -11.15
N PRO A 192 -1.58 -9.21 -12.00
CA PRO A 192 -0.56 -9.12 -13.03
C PRO A 192 -0.89 -7.97 -13.99
N GLY A 193 0.11 -7.18 -14.36
CA GLY A 193 -0.06 -5.99 -15.21
C GLY A 193 -0.72 -4.78 -14.53
N SER A 194 -1.18 -4.93 -13.29
CA SER A 194 -1.80 -3.82 -12.55
C SER A 194 -0.78 -3.00 -11.78
N TRP A 195 0.31 -3.63 -11.35
CA TRP A 195 1.55 -2.94 -10.97
C TRP A 195 2.22 -2.36 -12.22
N GLN A 196 2.38 -1.05 -12.24
CA GLN A 196 2.89 -0.29 -13.37
C GLN A 196 4.03 0.62 -12.89
N PRO A 197 5.22 0.05 -12.68
CA PRO A 197 6.39 0.85 -12.31
C PRO A 197 6.78 1.74 -13.49
N ALA A 198 7.34 2.91 -13.20
CA ALA A 198 7.81 3.78 -14.27
C ALA A 198 9.07 3.17 -14.93
N PRO A 199 9.23 3.28 -16.26
CA PRO A 199 10.52 3.03 -16.87
C PRO A 199 11.53 4.06 -16.34
N VAL A 200 12.52 3.60 -15.58
CA VAL A 200 13.51 4.48 -14.96
C VAL A 200 14.65 4.75 -15.93
N ARG A 201 14.82 6.02 -16.33
CA ARG A 201 15.96 6.48 -17.13
C ARG A 201 16.89 7.39 -16.33
N PHE A 202 16.32 8.12 -15.38
CA PHE A 202 17.02 9.04 -14.50
C PHE A 202 16.59 8.83 -13.04
N SER A 203 17.42 9.29 -12.10
CA SER A 203 17.07 9.31 -10.67
C SER A 203 15.74 10.02 -10.45
N GLY A 204 14.90 9.43 -9.60
CA GLY A 204 13.57 9.92 -9.30
C GLY A 204 12.47 9.66 -10.33
N ASP A 205 12.76 9.10 -11.51
CA ASP A 205 11.70 8.70 -12.47
C ASP A 205 10.72 7.69 -11.89
N TRP A 206 11.17 6.88 -10.93
CA TRP A 206 10.34 5.91 -10.21
C TRP A 206 9.10 6.55 -9.57
N ARG A 207 9.11 7.86 -9.28
CA ARG A 207 7.95 8.60 -8.74
C ARG A 207 6.78 8.72 -9.72
N LYS A 208 7.00 8.45 -11.01
CA LYS A 208 6.00 8.56 -12.08
C LYS A 208 5.17 7.29 -12.25
N GLY A 209 5.47 6.22 -11.52
CA GLY A 209 4.76 4.95 -11.58
C GLY A 209 4.58 4.35 -10.20
N ASP A 210 4.15 3.09 -10.17
CA ASP A 210 3.96 2.39 -8.91
C ASP A 210 5.29 2.16 -8.19
N SER A 211 5.27 2.40 -6.89
CA SER A 211 6.46 2.45 -6.02
C SER A 211 6.08 2.05 -4.59
N LEU A 212 7.01 2.08 -3.66
CA LEU A 212 6.76 1.86 -2.23
C LEU A 212 5.64 2.73 -1.68
N TRP A 213 5.45 3.95 -2.19
CA TRP A 213 4.29 4.78 -1.83
C TRP A 213 2.96 4.12 -2.18
N THR A 214 2.85 3.56 -3.39
CA THR A 214 1.69 2.77 -3.81
C THR A 214 1.54 1.55 -2.92
N TYR A 215 2.64 0.87 -2.60
CA TYR A 215 2.60 -0.35 -1.80
C TYR A 215 2.16 -0.11 -0.35
N PHE A 216 2.68 0.93 0.31
CA PHE A 216 2.21 1.31 1.65
C PHE A 216 0.78 1.82 1.66
N THR A 217 0.32 2.41 0.56
CA THR A 217 -1.11 2.75 0.37
C THR A 217 -1.97 1.47 0.37
N LEU A 218 -1.54 0.43 -0.35
CA LEU A 218 -2.21 -0.88 -0.35
C LEU A 218 -2.21 -1.54 1.03
N ILE A 219 -1.07 -1.54 1.72
CA ILE A 219 -0.96 -2.04 3.10
C ILE A 219 -1.95 -1.35 4.03
N SER A 220 -2.00 -0.01 3.97
CA SER A 220 -2.92 0.77 4.79
C SER A 220 -4.38 0.45 4.47
N GLU A 221 -4.73 0.24 3.20
CA GLU A 221 -6.06 -0.19 2.77
C GLU A 221 -6.42 -1.57 3.34
N VAL A 222 -5.52 -2.54 3.22
CA VAL A 222 -5.72 -3.91 3.73
C VAL A 222 -5.91 -3.92 5.24
N LEU A 223 -5.09 -3.16 5.98
CA LEU A 223 -5.20 -3.05 7.44
C LEU A 223 -6.44 -2.27 7.89
N SER A 224 -6.98 -1.39 7.05
CA SER A 224 -8.17 -0.59 7.36
C SER A 224 -9.47 -1.24 6.95
N GLY A 225 -9.44 -2.29 6.12
CA GLY A 225 -10.61 -3.05 5.71
C GLY A 225 -11.14 -3.95 6.83
N THR A 226 -12.46 -4.00 6.95
CA THR A 226 -13.21 -5.11 7.56
C THR A 226 -13.56 -6.08 6.42
N ASP A 227 -13.35 -7.38 6.60
CA ASP A 227 -13.56 -8.44 5.60
C ASP A 227 -14.72 -8.15 4.61
N GLU A 228 -14.45 -8.31 3.31
CA GLU A 228 -15.48 -8.66 2.30
C GLU A 228 -15.87 -10.13 2.45
#